data_AF-A0AAV2PYE4-F1
#
_entry.id   AF-A0AAV2PYE4-F1
#
_cell.length_a   1.000
_cell.length_b   1.000
_cell.length_c   1.000
_cell.angle_alpha   90.00
_cell.angle_beta   90.00
_cell.angle_gamma   90.00
#
_symmetry.space_group_name_H-M   'P 1'
#
loop_
_entity.id
_entity.type
_entity.pdbx_description
1 polymer ?
#
loop_
_entity_poly.entity_id
_entity_poly.type
_entity_poly.pdbx_seq_one_letter_code
_entity_poly.pdbx_strand_id
1 'polypeptide(L)'
;MPDPPIIEEGGEGAEDNTEVGGAPPTPRHHHPKHHLKFGELVILGYNGFLPPSDKGRRRSKFVLHRRQSANGVKPARNYFVRTPQNSQAILDTQQHSISYTLSRNQAVIVEYQLDAETDMFQIGRSSESPIDFVVMDTIPGDKHGEMKVTQSTISRFACRIISHRTAKTTKVYAAGFDSSRNIFLGEKATKWQNNGEIDGLTTNGVLIMHPPTQFCGGEAKPGIWREVSVGGGVYALRESRSAPQKGIK
;
A
#
# COMPACT_ATOMS: atom_id res chain seq x y z
N MET A 1 100.98 -2.38 26.21
CA MET A 1 101.31 -3.66 26.87
C MET A 1 100.43 -3.76 28.11
N PRO A 2 99.59 -4.81 28.28
CA PRO A 2 99.58 -6.09 27.56
C PRO A 2 98.36 -6.31 26.63
N ASP A 3 98.68 -7.02 25.54
CA ASP A 3 98.03 -7.95 24.59
C ASP A 3 96.49 -8.09 24.36
N PRO A 4 96.07 -8.30 23.09
CA PRO A 4 94.80 -8.94 22.64
C PRO A 4 95.06 -10.43 22.17
N PRO A 5 94.22 -11.16 21.39
CA PRO A 5 92.74 -11.34 21.23
C PRO A 5 92.27 -12.85 21.20
N ILE A 6 91.06 -13.10 20.64
CA ILE A 6 90.47 -14.34 20.02
C ILE A 6 89.78 -15.32 21.03
N ILE A 7 88.58 -15.93 20.86
CA ILE A 7 87.98 -16.77 19.78
C ILE A 7 86.43 -16.83 19.84
N GLU A 8 85.84 -17.08 18.66
CA GLU A 8 84.49 -17.52 18.24
C GLU A 8 83.92 -18.71 19.06
N GLU A 9 82.68 -19.22 18.99
CA GLU A 9 81.66 -19.40 17.95
C GLU A 9 80.26 -19.60 18.60
N GLY A 10 79.20 -19.38 17.80
CA GLY A 10 78.12 -20.38 17.67
C GLY A 10 76.78 -20.10 18.36
N GLY A 11 75.70 -20.10 17.57
CA GLY A 11 74.36 -20.45 18.04
C GLY A 11 73.20 -19.64 17.44
N GLU A 12 72.63 -20.19 16.37
CA GLU A 12 71.42 -19.72 15.68
C GLU A 12 70.17 -19.64 16.57
N GLY A 13 69.31 -18.66 16.29
CA GLY A 13 67.94 -18.57 16.81
C GLY A 13 67.12 -17.61 15.94
N ALA A 14 66.46 -18.17 14.93
CA ALA A 14 65.55 -17.45 14.05
C ALA A 14 64.22 -17.16 14.76
N GLU A 15 63.78 -15.89 14.77
CA GLU A 15 62.40 -15.53 15.06
C GLU A 15 61.85 -14.59 13.97
N ASP A 16 60.62 -14.92 13.60
CA ASP A 16 59.86 -14.59 12.41
C ASP A 16 59.26 -13.18 12.49
N ASN A 17 59.46 -12.38 11.44
CA ASN A 17 58.85 -11.07 11.26
C ASN A 17 57.50 -11.25 10.54
N THR A 18 56.39 -11.15 11.27
CA THR A 18 55.07 -10.96 10.66
C THR A 18 54.56 -9.54 10.89
N GLU A 19 54.65 -8.72 9.84
CA GLU A 19 53.87 -7.50 9.67
C GLU A 19 52.37 -7.81 9.68
N VAL A 20 51.59 -7.11 10.49
CA VAL A 20 50.12 -7.05 10.32
C VAL A 20 49.71 -5.60 10.09
N GLY A 21 49.51 -5.28 8.82
CA GLY A 21 48.81 -4.08 8.39
C GLY A 21 47.29 -4.25 8.47
N GLY A 22 46.64 -3.27 9.09
CA GLY A 22 45.37 -2.68 8.64
C GLY A 22 44.04 -3.41 8.91
N ALA A 23 43.17 -2.77 9.70
CA ALA A 23 41.74 -2.76 9.42
C ALA A 23 41.12 -1.40 9.79
N PRO A 24 40.32 -0.76 8.91
CA PRO A 24 39.61 0.48 9.21
C PRO A 24 38.44 0.20 10.18
N PRO A 25 37.97 1.21 10.94
CA PRO A 25 36.91 1.04 11.91
C PRO A 25 35.61 0.60 11.21
N THR A 26 35.00 -0.47 11.73
CA THR A 26 33.76 -1.03 11.21
C THR A 26 32.61 0.00 11.26
N PRO A 27 31.71 0.01 10.27
CA PRO A 27 30.57 0.91 10.29
C PRO A 27 29.65 0.52 11.45
N ARG A 28 29.46 1.45 12.39
CA ARG A 28 28.44 1.35 13.44
C ARG A 28 27.12 0.98 12.80
N HIS A 29 26.63 -0.22 13.08
CA HIS A 29 25.28 -0.65 12.72
C HIS A 29 24.30 0.39 13.25
N HIS A 30 23.79 1.25 12.36
CA HIS A 30 22.62 2.06 12.64
C HIS A 30 21.49 1.08 12.91
N HIS A 31 21.08 0.96 14.18
CA HIS A 31 19.77 0.41 14.49
C HIS A 31 18.78 1.22 13.66
N PRO A 32 17.97 0.59 12.79
CA PRO A 32 16.96 1.31 12.05
C PRO A 32 16.08 1.97 13.11
N LYS A 33 16.03 3.31 13.10
CA LYS A 33 15.08 4.07 13.93
C LYS A 33 13.74 3.40 13.71
N HIS A 34 13.16 2.77 14.74
CA HIS A 34 11.90 2.05 14.61
C HIS A 34 10.86 3.03 14.07
N HIS A 35 10.59 2.95 12.76
CA HIS A 35 9.57 3.75 12.14
C HIS A 35 8.25 3.39 12.81
N LEU A 36 7.49 4.39 13.28
CA LEU A 36 6.21 4.19 13.94
C LEU A 36 5.34 3.22 13.10
N LYS A 37 4.95 2.09 13.67
CA LYS A 37 4.09 1.11 13.01
C LYS A 37 2.62 1.52 13.17
N PHE A 38 1.92 1.76 12.06
CA PHE A 38 0.49 2.04 12.05
C PHE A 38 -0.35 0.78 12.20
N GLY A 39 0.08 -0.34 11.61
CA GLY A 39 -0.67 -1.59 11.63
C GLY A 39 -0.13 -2.63 10.65
N GLU A 40 -0.90 -3.69 10.43
CA GLU A 40 -0.56 -4.79 9.52
C GLU A 40 -1.79 -5.23 8.72
N LEU A 41 -1.55 -5.60 7.46
CA LEU A 41 -2.50 -6.31 6.62
C LEU A 41 -2.03 -7.74 6.46
N VAL A 42 -2.97 -8.67 6.52
CA VAL A 42 -2.74 -10.11 6.32
C VAL A 42 -3.74 -10.62 5.31
N ILE A 43 -3.28 -11.38 4.32
CA ILE A 43 -4.14 -12.08 3.37
C ILE A 43 -4.64 -13.35 4.03
N LEU A 44 -5.97 -13.47 4.15
CA LEU A 44 -6.62 -14.66 4.68
C LEU A 44 -6.72 -15.76 3.61
N GLY A 45 -6.87 -17.02 4.03
CA GLY A 45 -7.04 -18.18 3.14
C GLY A 45 -5.76 -18.87 2.68
N TYR A 46 -4.60 -18.42 3.18
CA TYR A 46 -3.28 -18.92 2.78
C TYR A 46 -2.40 -19.38 3.97
N ASN A 47 -2.92 -19.37 5.20
CA ASN A 47 -2.17 -19.76 6.42
C ASN A 47 -0.77 -19.12 6.53
N GLY A 48 -0.61 -17.88 6.06
CA GLY A 48 0.66 -17.16 6.07
C GLY A 48 1.61 -17.47 4.91
N PHE A 49 1.29 -18.41 4.01
CA PHE A 49 2.14 -18.80 2.87
C PHE A 49 1.42 -18.61 1.53
N LEU A 50 1.99 -17.78 0.65
CA LEU A 50 1.45 -17.63 -0.71
C LEU A 50 2.03 -18.70 -1.64
N PRO A 51 1.24 -19.20 -2.62
CA PRO A 51 1.76 -20.09 -3.66
C PRO A 51 2.96 -19.48 -4.38
N PRO A 52 3.97 -20.29 -4.75
CA PRO A 52 5.09 -19.84 -5.56
C PRO A 52 4.58 -19.13 -6.82
N SER A 53 5.07 -17.92 -7.08
CA SER A 53 4.76 -17.15 -8.27
C SER A 53 6.00 -16.40 -8.73
N ASP A 54 6.17 -16.29 -10.05
CA ASP A 54 7.32 -15.64 -10.71
C ASP A 54 7.49 -14.14 -10.41
N LYS A 55 6.64 -13.53 -9.57
CA LYS A 55 6.64 -12.09 -9.28
C LYS A 55 6.84 -11.83 -7.79
N GLY A 56 8.10 -11.65 -7.37
CA GLY A 56 8.56 -11.47 -5.99
C GLY A 56 8.04 -10.27 -5.19
N ARG A 57 7.05 -9.51 -5.70
CA ARG A 57 6.38 -8.43 -4.94
C ARG A 57 5.18 -8.93 -4.12
N ARG A 58 4.75 -10.18 -4.31
CA ARG A 58 3.63 -10.79 -3.59
C ARG A 58 4.08 -11.25 -2.21
N ARG A 59 3.30 -10.93 -1.19
CA ARG A 59 3.56 -11.30 0.22
C ARG A 59 2.24 -11.60 0.93
N SER A 60 2.24 -12.53 1.88
CA SER A 60 1.03 -12.84 2.67
C SER A 60 0.70 -11.77 3.71
N LYS A 61 1.67 -10.93 4.04
CA LYS A 61 1.59 -9.89 5.08
C LYS A 61 2.26 -8.60 4.64
N PHE A 62 1.68 -7.46 4.99
CA PHE A 62 2.26 -6.14 4.79
C PHE A 62 2.15 -5.28 6.05
N VAL A 63 3.26 -4.68 6.48
CA VAL A 63 3.30 -3.80 7.65
C VAL A 63 3.29 -2.34 7.21
N LEU A 64 2.33 -1.57 7.71
CA LEU A 64 2.23 -0.13 7.45
C LEU A 64 3.12 0.59 8.47
N HIS A 65 4.24 1.13 7.99
CA HIS A 65 5.12 1.97 8.80
C HIS A 65 5.03 3.42 8.35
N ARG A 66 5.20 4.34 9.29
CA ARG A 66 5.34 5.76 9.01
C ARG A 66 6.47 5.97 8.00
N ARG A 67 6.13 6.59 6.88
CA ARG A 67 7.08 6.93 5.82
C ARG A 67 8.03 8.03 6.29
N GLN A 68 9.22 8.06 5.72
CA GLN A 68 10.19 9.14 5.96
C GLN A 68 9.55 10.50 5.66
N SER A 69 9.01 10.64 4.44
CA SER A 69 8.26 11.82 4.00
C SER A 69 6.78 11.48 3.89
N ALA A 70 5.92 12.42 4.30
CA ALA A 70 4.48 12.29 4.14
C ALA A 70 4.11 12.20 2.65
N ASN A 71 3.16 11.33 2.33
CA ASN A 71 2.65 11.16 0.97
C ASN A 71 1.12 11.07 0.92
N GLY A 72 0.45 11.33 2.05
CA GLY A 72 -1.00 11.39 2.10
C GLY A 72 -1.55 12.54 1.27
N VAL A 73 -2.84 12.46 0.94
CA VAL A 73 -3.51 13.47 0.13
C VAL A 73 -4.90 13.77 0.68
N LYS A 74 -5.38 14.98 0.46
CA LYS A 74 -6.72 15.44 0.85
C LYS A 74 -7.39 16.25 -0.26
N PRO A 75 -8.73 16.22 -0.37
CA PRO A 75 -9.45 17.02 -1.36
C PRO A 75 -9.09 18.51 -1.20
N ALA A 76 -8.89 19.20 -2.33
CA ALA A 76 -8.53 20.62 -2.37
C ALA A 76 -9.55 21.46 -3.14
N ARG A 77 -9.76 21.14 -4.41
CA ARG A 77 -10.74 21.81 -5.27
C ARG A 77 -11.51 20.80 -6.11
N ASN A 78 -12.76 21.13 -6.42
CA ASN A 78 -13.53 20.40 -7.42
C ASN A 78 -14.07 21.37 -8.47
N TYR A 79 -14.23 20.89 -9.70
CA TYR A 79 -14.77 21.69 -10.79
C TYR A 79 -15.34 20.81 -11.89
N PHE A 80 -16.21 21.42 -12.67
CA PHE A 80 -16.89 20.78 -13.79
C PHE A 80 -16.09 20.97 -15.08
N VAL A 81 -15.98 19.90 -15.87
CA VAL A 81 -15.25 19.85 -17.14
C VAL A 81 -16.18 19.40 -18.26
N ARG A 82 -16.28 20.21 -19.33
CA ARG A 82 -17.11 19.95 -20.52
C ARG A 82 -16.39 19.14 -21.62
N THR A 83 -15.08 18.97 -21.51
CA THR A 83 -14.26 18.23 -22.48
C THR A 83 -13.23 17.39 -21.73
N PRO A 84 -13.65 16.31 -21.04
CA PRO A 84 -12.77 15.55 -20.16
C PRO A 84 -11.56 14.95 -20.89
N GLN A 85 -11.70 14.57 -22.17
CA GLN A 85 -10.59 13.93 -22.91
C GLN A 85 -9.34 14.81 -23.08
N ASN A 86 -9.50 16.14 -23.02
CA ASN A 86 -8.41 17.11 -23.22
C ASN A 86 -8.14 18.00 -21.99
N SER A 87 -8.68 17.64 -20.82
CA SER A 87 -8.53 18.48 -19.62
C SER A 87 -7.12 18.37 -19.04
N GLN A 88 -6.48 19.52 -18.80
CA GLN A 88 -5.18 19.60 -18.10
C GLN A 88 -5.20 18.87 -16.76
N ALA A 89 -6.35 18.83 -16.09
CA ALA A 89 -6.56 18.14 -14.81
C ALA A 89 -6.35 16.61 -14.86
N ILE A 90 -6.59 16.02 -16.03
CA ILE A 90 -6.40 14.59 -16.29
C ILE A 90 -4.99 14.33 -16.83
N LEU A 91 -4.35 15.35 -17.42
CA LEU A 91 -3.00 15.29 -17.99
C LEU A 91 -1.90 15.66 -16.99
N ASP A 92 -2.23 16.36 -15.91
CA ASP A 92 -1.28 16.70 -14.84
C ASP A 92 -0.96 15.48 -14.00
N THR A 93 0.16 14.83 -14.35
CA THR A 93 0.67 13.64 -13.66
C THR A 93 1.34 13.93 -12.32
N GLN A 94 1.48 15.20 -11.93
CA GLN A 94 2.05 15.58 -10.63
C GLN A 94 0.97 15.77 -9.57
N GLN A 95 -0.25 16.11 -9.99
CA GLN A 95 -1.37 16.39 -9.12
C GLN A 95 -2.28 15.16 -9.00
N HIS A 96 -2.57 14.70 -7.77
CA HIS A 96 -3.55 13.64 -7.59
C HIS A 96 -4.95 14.14 -7.92
N SER A 97 -5.74 13.32 -8.60
CA SER A 97 -7.11 13.68 -8.98
C SER A 97 -8.06 12.48 -9.00
N ILE A 98 -9.35 12.78 -8.88
CA ILE A 98 -10.43 11.81 -9.07
C ILE A 98 -11.37 12.36 -10.14
N SER A 99 -11.52 11.59 -11.20
CA SER A 99 -12.33 11.90 -12.36
C SER A 99 -13.68 11.19 -12.29
N TYR A 100 -14.74 11.95 -12.04
CA TYR A 100 -16.12 11.47 -12.01
C TYR A 100 -16.79 11.76 -13.36
N THR A 101 -16.72 10.82 -14.30
CA THR A 101 -17.31 10.99 -15.63
C THR A 101 -18.83 10.83 -15.56
N LEU A 102 -19.55 11.91 -15.83
CA LEU A 102 -21.01 11.95 -15.87
C LEU A 102 -21.55 11.55 -17.25
N SER A 103 -20.87 11.99 -18.31
CA SER A 103 -21.13 11.61 -19.71
C SER A 103 -19.88 11.80 -20.56
N ARG A 104 -19.93 11.42 -21.85
CA ARG A 104 -18.83 11.62 -22.81
C ARG A 104 -18.29 13.05 -22.84
N ASN A 105 -19.15 14.03 -22.57
CA ASN A 105 -18.84 15.45 -22.63
C ASN A 105 -18.85 16.12 -21.25
N GLN A 106 -18.96 15.37 -20.15
CA GLN A 106 -19.09 15.98 -18.82
C GLN A 106 -18.41 15.13 -17.76
N ALA A 107 -17.54 15.76 -16.97
CA ALA A 107 -16.95 15.15 -15.78
C ALA A 107 -16.84 16.19 -14.67
N VAL A 108 -16.87 15.72 -13.43
CA VAL A 108 -16.41 16.51 -12.28
C VAL A 108 -15.04 15.99 -11.89
N ILE A 109 -14.07 16.89 -11.81
CA ILE A 109 -12.72 16.56 -11.34
C ILE A 109 -12.57 17.06 -9.92
N VAL A 110 -12.07 16.19 -9.04
CA VAL A 110 -11.68 16.57 -7.67
C VAL A 110 -10.16 16.43 -7.58
N GLU A 111 -9.48 17.54 -7.35
CA GLU A 111 -8.04 17.56 -7.13
C GLU A 111 -7.69 17.39 -5.66
N TYR A 112 -6.56 16.72 -5.43
CA TYR A 112 -6.10 16.28 -4.12
C TYR A 112 -4.71 16.81 -3.78
N GLN A 113 -4.62 17.80 -2.91
CA GLN A 113 -3.31 18.32 -2.48
C GLN A 113 -2.61 17.37 -1.51
N LEU A 114 -1.28 17.53 -1.39
CA LEU A 114 -0.49 16.84 -0.38
C LEU A 114 -1.02 17.14 1.03
N ASP A 115 -1.05 16.11 1.87
CA ASP A 115 -1.37 16.21 3.28
C ASP A 115 -0.17 15.77 4.12
N ALA A 116 0.45 16.73 4.81
CA ALA A 116 1.68 16.51 5.58
C ALA A 116 1.46 15.63 6.82
N GLU A 117 0.21 15.47 7.25
CA GLU A 117 -0.19 14.76 8.46
C GLU A 117 -0.47 13.27 8.26
N THR A 118 -0.52 12.81 7.01
CA THR A 118 -0.92 11.45 6.68
C THR A 118 0.04 10.74 5.74
N ASP A 119 0.06 9.40 5.85
CA ASP A 119 0.70 8.50 4.89
C ASP A 119 -0.36 7.69 4.17
N MET A 120 -0.22 7.58 2.85
CA MET A 120 -1.06 6.77 1.98
C MET A 120 -0.35 5.48 1.59
N PHE A 121 -1.10 4.38 1.63
CA PHE A 121 -0.70 3.06 1.15
C PHE A 121 -1.75 2.52 0.18
N GLN A 122 -1.35 2.02 -0.97
CA GLN A 122 -2.30 1.51 -1.97
C GLN A 122 -2.20 -0.01 -2.12
N ILE A 123 -3.37 -0.63 -2.25
CA ILE A 123 -3.52 -2.07 -2.35
C ILE A 123 -4.22 -2.36 -3.67
N GLY A 124 -3.78 -3.39 -4.39
CA GLY A 124 -4.40 -3.81 -5.64
C GLY A 124 -3.66 -4.95 -6.28
N ARG A 125 -4.19 -5.46 -7.40
CA ARG A 125 -3.53 -6.54 -8.13
C ARG A 125 -2.43 -6.08 -9.09
N SER A 126 -2.34 -4.78 -9.37
CA SER A 126 -1.31 -4.27 -10.27
C SER A 126 0.07 -4.39 -9.64
N SER A 127 1.08 -4.67 -10.47
CA SER A 127 2.49 -4.60 -10.08
C SER A 127 3.12 -3.27 -10.47
N GLU A 128 2.32 -2.24 -10.73
CA GLU A 128 2.82 -0.88 -10.97
C GLU A 128 3.40 -0.25 -9.70
N SER A 129 4.15 0.83 -9.86
CA SER A 129 4.82 1.51 -8.75
C SER A 129 3.87 2.11 -7.70
N PRO A 130 2.64 2.60 -8.02
CA PRO A 130 1.78 3.18 -7.00
C PRO A 130 1.22 2.18 -5.99
N ILE A 131 1.33 0.87 -6.24
CA ILE A 131 0.82 -0.19 -5.35
C ILE A 131 1.87 -0.55 -4.31
N ASP A 132 1.57 -0.38 -3.02
CA ASP A 132 2.43 -0.82 -1.92
C ASP A 132 2.24 -2.29 -1.62
N PHE A 133 1.01 -2.79 -1.71
CA PHE A 133 0.69 -4.17 -1.41
C PHE A 133 -0.06 -4.86 -2.55
N VAL A 134 0.67 -5.75 -3.25
CA VAL A 134 0.12 -6.52 -4.35
C VAL A 134 -0.66 -7.71 -3.80
N VAL A 135 -1.95 -7.75 -4.11
CA VAL A 135 -2.87 -8.85 -3.73
C VAL A 135 -3.31 -9.65 -4.95
N MET A 136 -3.74 -10.89 -4.72
CA MET A 136 -4.20 -11.82 -5.75
C MET A 136 -5.48 -12.51 -5.30
N ASP A 137 -6.25 -13.01 -6.28
CA ASP A 137 -7.46 -13.78 -6.00
C ASP A 137 -7.10 -15.01 -5.15
N THR A 138 -7.87 -15.20 -4.09
CA THR A 138 -7.72 -16.34 -3.19
C THR A 138 -8.32 -17.58 -3.84
N ILE A 139 -7.53 -18.66 -3.95
CA ILE A 139 -8.03 -19.97 -4.37
C ILE A 139 -8.49 -20.69 -3.09
N PRO A 140 -9.76 -21.10 -2.98
CA PRO A 140 -10.23 -21.89 -1.84
C PRO A 140 -9.33 -23.12 -1.60
N GLY A 141 -9.06 -23.44 -0.33
CA GLY A 141 -8.07 -24.46 0.06
C GLY A 141 -8.27 -25.81 -0.63
N ASP A 142 -9.52 -26.23 -0.81
CA ASP A 142 -9.92 -27.51 -1.41
C ASP A 142 -9.56 -27.62 -2.91
N LYS A 143 -9.14 -26.51 -3.53
CA LYS A 143 -8.84 -26.39 -4.96
C LYS A 143 -7.40 -25.97 -5.24
N HIS A 144 -6.53 -26.01 -4.23
CA HIS A 144 -5.10 -25.74 -4.39
C HIS A 144 -4.46 -26.81 -5.28
N GLY A 145 -4.05 -26.43 -6.50
CA GLY A 145 -3.32 -27.29 -7.43
C GLY A 145 -4.01 -27.53 -8.77
N GLU A 146 -5.35 -27.51 -8.82
CA GLU A 146 -6.11 -27.82 -10.04
C GLU A 146 -6.62 -26.58 -10.78
N MET A 147 -6.90 -25.48 -10.07
CA MET A 147 -7.49 -24.28 -10.67
C MET A 147 -6.47 -23.14 -10.82
N LYS A 148 -6.15 -22.80 -12.07
CA LYS A 148 -5.60 -21.48 -12.40
C LYS A 148 -6.74 -20.46 -12.39
N VAL A 149 -6.61 -19.39 -11.60
CA VAL A 149 -7.54 -18.25 -11.71
C VAL A 149 -7.30 -17.58 -13.06
N THR A 150 -8.21 -17.78 -14.00
CA THR A 150 -8.13 -17.21 -15.35
C THR A 150 -8.66 -15.78 -15.40
N GLN A 151 -9.56 -15.42 -14.49
CA GLN A 151 -10.18 -14.10 -14.40
C GLN A 151 -10.12 -13.57 -12.98
N SER A 152 -9.40 -12.46 -12.80
CA SER A 152 -9.30 -11.76 -11.52
C SER A 152 -10.48 -10.81 -11.35
N THR A 153 -11.12 -10.85 -10.18
CA THR A 153 -12.19 -9.89 -9.81
C THR A 153 -11.67 -8.68 -9.04
N ILE A 154 -10.41 -8.75 -8.60
CA ILE A 154 -9.73 -7.67 -7.87
C ILE A 154 -9.38 -6.52 -8.83
N SER A 155 -9.60 -5.29 -8.38
CA SER A 155 -9.20 -4.08 -9.12
C SER A 155 -7.67 -3.90 -9.15
N ARG A 156 -7.16 -3.32 -10.25
CA ARG A 156 -5.72 -2.98 -10.39
C ARG A 156 -5.23 -2.09 -9.25
N PHE A 157 -6.02 -1.07 -8.92
CA PHE A 157 -5.84 -0.15 -7.81
C PHE A 157 -7.11 -0.19 -6.95
N ALA A 158 -7.13 -1.09 -5.96
CA ALA A 158 -8.35 -1.50 -5.29
C ALA A 158 -8.78 -0.57 -4.16
N CYS A 159 -7.86 -0.20 -3.28
CA CYS A 159 -8.14 0.71 -2.18
C CYS A 159 -6.90 1.49 -1.74
N ARG A 160 -7.14 2.55 -0.98
CA ARG A 160 -6.14 3.32 -0.24
C ARG A 160 -6.38 3.13 1.24
N ILE A 161 -5.30 3.02 1.98
CA ILE A 161 -5.29 3.13 3.44
C ILE A 161 -4.53 4.40 3.77
N ILE A 162 -5.20 5.32 4.46
CA ILE A 162 -4.62 6.59 4.89
C ILE A 162 -4.47 6.55 6.40
N SER A 163 -3.22 6.65 6.87
CA SER A 163 -2.87 6.60 8.29
C SER A 163 -2.38 7.96 8.75
N HIS A 164 -2.91 8.46 9.86
CA HIS A 164 -2.45 9.71 10.46
C HIS A 164 -1.13 9.48 11.20
N ARG A 165 -0.13 10.32 10.91
CA ARG A 165 1.25 10.22 11.43
C ARG A 165 1.36 10.39 12.95
N THR A 166 0.34 10.97 13.61
CA THR A 166 0.32 11.25 15.05
C THR A 166 -0.92 10.68 15.75
N ALA A 167 -2.12 10.87 15.20
CA ALA A 167 -3.39 10.50 15.86
C ALA A 167 -3.67 8.97 15.94
N LYS A 168 -2.79 8.12 15.39
CA LYS A 168 -2.95 6.65 15.30
C LYS A 168 -4.27 6.20 14.65
N THR A 169 -4.94 7.07 13.91
CA THR A 169 -6.15 6.74 13.16
C THR A 169 -5.79 6.26 11.76
N THR A 170 -6.47 5.22 11.30
CA THR A 170 -6.30 4.68 9.95
C THR A 170 -7.67 4.54 9.28
N LYS A 171 -7.79 5.01 8.04
CA LYS A 171 -9.04 5.00 7.26
C LYS A 171 -8.83 4.28 5.94
N VAL A 172 -9.87 3.58 5.50
CA VAL A 172 -9.91 2.91 4.19
C VAL A 172 -10.72 3.77 3.23
N TYR A 173 -10.27 3.86 1.98
CA TYR A 173 -10.95 4.52 0.88
C TYR A 173 -11.01 3.55 -0.30
N ALA A 174 -12.13 3.51 -1.02
CA ALA A 174 -12.20 2.72 -2.23
C ALA A 174 -11.36 3.35 -3.36
N ALA A 175 -10.92 2.49 -4.29
CA ALA A 175 -9.98 2.79 -5.37
C ALA A 175 -8.59 3.24 -4.89
N GLY A 176 -7.61 3.11 -5.78
CA GLY A 176 -6.29 3.72 -5.66
C GLY A 176 -5.95 4.52 -6.91
N PHE A 177 -5.09 5.52 -6.74
CA PHE A 177 -4.54 6.31 -7.83
C PHE A 177 -3.64 5.43 -8.71
N ASP A 178 -3.80 5.56 -10.01
CA ASP A 178 -2.96 4.90 -10.99
C ASP A 178 -1.60 5.58 -11.16
N SER A 179 -0.81 5.12 -12.15
CA SER A 179 0.50 5.69 -12.45
C SER A 179 0.44 7.15 -12.95
N SER A 180 -0.74 7.62 -13.37
CA SER A 180 -1.01 9.01 -13.72
C SER A 180 -1.56 9.82 -12.54
N ARG A 181 -1.54 9.26 -11.32
CA ARG A 181 -2.09 9.86 -10.09
C ARG A 181 -3.59 10.13 -10.15
N ASN A 182 -4.33 9.41 -10.99
CA ASN A 182 -5.77 9.60 -11.17
C ASN A 182 -6.57 8.38 -10.68
N ILE A 183 -7.78 8.63 -10.18
CA ILE A 183 -8.83 7.62 -10.00
C ILE A 183 -9.95 7.91 -11.00
N PHE A 184 -10.23 6.97 -11.88
CA PHE A 184 -11.28 7.12 -12.89
C PHE A 184 -12.56 6.38 -12.50
N LEU A 185 -13.65 7.13 -12.35
CA LEU A 185 -15.02 6.61 -12.23
C LEU A 185 -15.78 6.92 -13.53
N GLY A 186 -15.89 5.90 -14.38
CA GLY A 186 -16.59 6.01 -15.67
C GLY A 186 -18.10 6.23 -15.53
N GLU A 187 -18.76 6.41 -16.67
CA GLU A 187 -20.20 6.71 -16.77
C GLU A 187 -21.07 5.73 -15.97
N LYS A 188 -20.74 4.43 -16.04
CA LYS A 188 -21.49 3.35 -15.36
C LYS A 188 -21.25 3.25 -13.85
N ALA A 189 -20.27 3.96 -13.29
CA ALA A 189 -20.02 3.94 -11.86
C ALA A 189 -21.13 4.67 -11.10
N THR A 190 -21.52 4.16 -9.94
CA THR A 190 -22.46 4.84 -9.04
C THR A 190 -21.79 6.08 -8.47
N LYS A 191 -22.37 7.26 -8.75
CA LYS A 191 -21.85 8.56 -8.32
C LYS A 191 -23.01 9.42 -7.83
N TRP A 192 -22.77 10.25 -6.83
CA TRP A 192 -23.77 11.18 -6.32
C TRP A 192 -23.09 12.45 -5.84
N GLN A 193 -23.86 13.54 -5.81
CA GLN A 193 -23.42 14.80 -5.25
C GLN A 193 -24.35 15.16 -4.09
N ASN A 194 -23.78 15.60 -2.98
CA ASN A 194 -24.50 16.09 -1.82
C ASN A 194 -23.81 17.35 -1.28
N ASN A 195 -24.57 18.44 -1.09
CA ASN A 195 -24.04 19.72 -0.57
C ASN A 195 -22.77 20.22 -1.28
N GLY A 196 -22.68 20.03 -2.60
CA GLY A 196 -21.53 20.44 -3.40
C GLY A 196 -20.36 19.44 -3.42
N GLU A 197 -20.38 18.41 -2.58
CA GLU A 197 -19.38 17.34 -2.57
C GLU A 197 -19.82 16.16 -3.42
N ILE A 198 -18.95 15.68 -4.31
CA ILE A 198 -19.19 14.49 -5.13
C ILE A 198 -18.47 13.28 -4.54
N ASP A 199 -19.13 12.14 -4.58
CA ASP A 199 -18.58 10.85 -4.16
C ASP A 199 -19.07 9.75 -5.11
N GLY A 200 -18.52 8.55 -4.98
CA GLY A 200 -18.88 7.42 -5.82
C GLY A 200 -18.37 6.09 -5.30
N LEU A 201 -18.87 5.02 -5.91
CA LEU A 201 -18.45 3.65 -5.64
C LEU A 201 -17.68 3.09 -6.83
N THR A 202 -16.70 2.23 -6.54
CA THR A 202 -16.04 1.42 -7.57
C THR A 202 -17.00 0.35 -8.09
N THR A 203 -16.74 -0.21 -9.28
CA THR A 203 -17.65 -1.19 -9.91
C THR A 203 -18.01 -2.35 -8.98
N ASN A 204 -17.01 -2.99 -8.35
CA ASN A 204 -17.23 -4.17 -7.50
C ASN A 204 -17.32 -3.84 -5.99
N GLY A 205 -16.98 -2.61 -5.60
CA GLY A 205 -16.99 -2.16 -4.21
C GLY A 205 -15.80 -2.64 -3.38
N VAL A 206 -15.46 -1.86 -2.35
CA VAL A 206 -14.54 -2.27 -1.28
C VAL A 206 -15.36 -2.42 -0.01
N LEU A 207 -15.35 -3.60 0.59
CA LEU A 207 -16.13 -3.84 1.81
C LEU A 207 -15.24 -3.89 3.04
N ILE A 208 -15.79 -3.42 4.15
CA ILE A 208 -15.19 -3.50 5.48
C ILE A 208 -16.19 -4.12 6.45
N MET A 209 -15.68 -4.83 7.45
CA MET A 209 -16.45 -5.37 8.55
C MET A 209 -15.61 -5.19 9.81
N HIS A 210 -16.18 -4.54 10.82
CA HIS A 210 -15.59 -4.48 12.16
C HIS A 210 -16.25 -5.57 13.02
N PRO A 211 -15.52 -6.60 13.45
CA PRO A 211 -16.03 -7.57 14.41
C PRO A 211 -16.44 -6.84 15.70
N PRO A 212 -17.64 -7.11 16.25
CA PRO A 212 -18.17 -6.41 17.43
C PRO A 212 -17.50 -6.85 18.73
N THR A 213 -16.91 -8.05 18.77
CA THR A 213 -16.33 -8.66 19.97
C THR A 213 -14.92 -9.16 19.69
N GLN A 214 -14.20 -9.51 20.75
CA GLN A 214 -12.90 -10.16 20.62
C GLN A 214 -13.07 -11.49 19.87
N PHE A 215 -12.13 -11.75 18.95
CA PHE A 215 -12.11 -12.95 18.12
C PHE A 215 -11.83 -14.22 18.96
N CYS A 216 -11.15 -14.06 20.10
CA CYS A 216 -10.77 -15.15 20.98
C CYS A 216 -11.85 -15.42 22.03
N GLY A 217 -12.26 -16.68 22.22
CA GLY A 217 -13.21 -17.08 23.26
C GLY A 217 -14.51 -17.75 22.77
N GLY A 218 -14.67 -17.98 21.46
CA GLY A 218 -15.79 -18.76 20.92
C GLY A 218 -17.14 -18.03 20.81
N GLU A 219 -17.29 -16.86 21.45
CA GLU A 219 -18.52 -16.04 21.38
C GLU A 219 -18.49 -14.97 20.27
N ALA A 220 -17.57 -15.08 19.31
CA ALA A 220 -17.41 -14.08 18.26
C ALA A 220 -18.64 -14.05 17.34
N LYS A 221 -19.39 -12.95 17.37
CA LYS A 221 -20.48 -12.70 16.42
C LYS A 221 -19.91 -12.05 15.15
N PRO A 222 -20.38 -12.43 13.96
CA PRO A 222 -19.96 -11.75 12.74
C PRO A 222 -20.38 -10.27 12.81
N GLY A 223 -19.48 -9.38 12.37
CA GLY A 223 -19.82 -7.99 12.17
C GLY A 223 -20.73 -7.80 10.96
N ILE A 224 -21.18 -6.56 10.77
CA ILE A 224 -21.96 -6.21 9.58
C ILE A 224 -21.00 -5.68 8.50
N TRP A 225 -21.10 -6.26 7.31
CA TRP A 225 -20.39 -5.75 6.15
C TRP A 225 -20.96 -4.41 5.70
N ARG A 226 -20.05 -3.49 5.38
CA ARG A 226 -20.34 -2.16 4.85
C ARG A 226 -19.49 -1.90 3.62
N GLU A 227 -20.01 -1.10 2.70
CA GLU A 227 -19.28 -0.67 1.51
C GLU A 227 -18.63 0.70 1.76
N VAL A 228 -17.38 0.84 1.34
CA VAL A 228 -16.60 2.08 1.43
C VAL A 228 -16.65 2.79 0.08
N SER A 229 -16.88 4.09 0.09
CA SER A 229 -16.83 4.92 -1.11
C SER A 229 -15.43 5.44 -1.43
N VAL A 230 -15.27 6.03 -2.61
CA VAL A 230 -14.00 6.63 -3.05
C VAL A 230 -13.63 7.83 -2.19
N GLY A 231 -14.61 8.57 -1.67
CA GLY A 231 -14.45 9.63 -0.66
C GLY A 231 -14.30 9.14 0.79
N GLY A 232 -14.38 7.83 1.05
CA GLY A 232 -14.21 7.25 2.39
C GLY A 232 -15.47 7.24 3.25
N GLY A 233 -16.65 7.47 2.66
CA GLY A 233 -17.93 7.24 3.30
C GLY A 233 -18.21 5.74 3.48
N VAL A 234 -18.96 5.40 4.52
CA VAL A 234 -19.36 4.01 4.84
C VAL A 234 -20.85 3.88 4.61
N TYR A 235 -21.26 2.86 3.86
CA TYR A 235 -22.64 2.63 3.43
C TYR A 235 -23.04 1.18 3.66
N ALA A 236 -24.34 0.91 3.75
CA ALA A 236 -24.88 -0.45 3.65
C ALA A 236 -24.49 -1.11 2.33
N LEU A 237 -24.60 -2.44 2.27
CA LEU A 237 -24.38 -3.17 1.03
C LEU A 237 -25.43 -2.78 -0.02
N ARG A 238 -25.03 -2.89 -1.28
CA ARG A 238 -25.97 -2.91 -2.40
C ARG A 238 -26.79 -4.21 -2.36
N GLU A 239 -27.90 -4.23 -3.10
CA GLU A 239 -28.75 -5.42 -3.24
C GLU A 239 -27.96 -6.65 -3.72
N SER A 240 -27.05 -6.45 -4.68
CA SER A 240 -26.10 -7.46 -5.13
C SER A 240 -24.74 -6.85 -5.44
N ARG A 241 -23.69 -7.69 -5.50
CA ARG A 241 -22.36 -7.23 -5.90
C ARG A 241 -22.42 -6.57 -7.27
N SER A 242 -21.80 -5.40 -7.37
CA SER A 242 -21.74 -4.61 -8.60
C SER A 242 -23.06 -4.03 -9.09
N ALA A 243 -24.14 -4.11 -8.30
CA ALA A 243 -25.40 -3.41 -8.60
C ALA A 243 -25.17 -1.89 -8.74
N PRO A 244 -25.92 -1.19 -9.61
CA PRO A 244 -25.71 0.23 -9.88
C PRO A 244 -26.21 1.15 -8.75
N GLN A 245 -27.02 0.63 -7.83
CA GLN A 245 -27.58 1.40 -6.72
C GLN A 245 -26.70 1.27 -5.47
N LYS A 246 -26.35 2.41 -4.86
CA LYS A 246 -25.63 2.46 -3.58
C LYS A 246 -26.54 2.02 -2.44
N GLY A 247 -25.95 1.44 -1.39
CA GLY A 247 -26.66 1.24 -0.13
C GLY A 247 -27.01 2.55 0.58
N ILE A 248 -27.91 2.44 1.56
CA ILE A 248 -28.25 3.54 2.47
C ILE A 248 -27.03 3.82 3.36
N LYS A 249 -26.79 5.10 3.67
CA LYS A 249 -25.67 5.51 4.53
C LYS A 249 -25.95 5.12 5.99
#